data_AF-A0A2D9TQI3-F1
#
_entry.id   AF-A0A2D9TQI3-F1
#
_cell.length_a   1.000
_cell.length_b   1.000
_cell.length_c   1.000
_cell.angle_alpha   90.00
_cell.angle_beta   90.00
_cell.angle_gamma   90.00
#
_symmetry.space_group_name_H-M   'P 1'
#
loop_
_entity.id
_entity.type
_entity.pdbx_description
1 polymer ?
#
loop_
_entity_poly.entity_id
_entity_poly.type
_entity_poly.pdbx_seq_one_letter_code
_entity_poly.pdbx_strand_id
1 'polypeptide(L)'
;MPQRIKVKNPLVILHGDEMAQVSFDRVLEQFVTSKLDIQLVEVDLSAENRLRTNGSVVNDSIEELKRHGVGIKNAGMTVNKAQLEEFLANMPELSGTALKPLATKSPNGAIRKG
;
A
#
# COMPACT_ATOMS: atom_id res chain seq x y z
N MET A 1 -21.68 -19.73 -15.68
CA MET A 1 -20.58 -18.97 -15.04
C MET A 1 -19.28 -19.67 -15.41
N PRO A 2 -18.28 -19.00 -16.02
CA PRO A 2 -16.97 -19.62 -16.21
C PRO A 2 -16.38 -19.95 -14.83
N GLN A 3 -15.84 -21.16 -14.68
CA GLN A 3 -15.24 -21.62 -13.43
C GLN A 3 -13.93 -20.86 -13.21
N ARG A 4 -13.89 -20.00 -12.19
CA ARG A 4 -12.66 -19.27 -11.80
C ARG A 4 -11.58 -20.25 -11.36
N ILE A 5 -10.32 -19.91 -11.65
CA ILE A 5 -9.17 -20.74 -11.23
C ILE A 5 -9.00 -20.59 -9.73
N LYS A 6 -9.05 -21.69 -8.99
CA LYS A 6 -8.84 -21.69 -7.54
C LYS A 6 -7.38 -21.49 -7.20
N VAL A 7 -7.08 -20.51 -6.38
CA VAL A 7 -5.74 -20.24 -5.88
C VAL A 7 -5.70 -20.59 -4.39
N LYS A 8 -4.76 -21.46 -4.01
CA LYS A 8 -4.68 -22.00 -2.64
C LYS A 8 -4.15 -20.97 -1.63
N ASN A 9 -3.17 -20.18 -2.03
CA ASN A 9 -2.48 -19.25 -1.13
C ASN A 9 -2.94 -17.81 -1.38
N PRO A 10 -3.02 -16.97 -0.34
CA PRO A 10 -3.32 -15.55 -0.50
C PRO A 10 -2.22 -14.81 -1.25
N LEU A 11 -2.59 -13.66 -1.83
CA LEU A 11 -1.65 -12.71 -2.43
C LEU A 11 -1.70 -11.39 -1.66
N VAL A 12 -0.55 -10.89 -1.21
CA VAL A 12 -0.47 -9.59 -0.56
C VAL A 12 -0.50 -8.48 -1.62
N ILE A 13 -1.39 -7.52 -1.46
CA ILE A 13 -1.55 -6.38 -2.35
C ILE A 13 -1.18 -5.12 -1.58
N LEU A 14 -0.09 -4.48 -1.98
CA LEU A 14 0.34 -3.22 -1.39
C LEU A 14 -0.11 -2.07 -2.31
N HIS A 15 -1.17 -1.38 -1.89
CA HIS A 15 -1.76 -0.26 -2.63
C HIS A 15 -0.84 0.97 -2.63
N GLY A 16 -1.06 1.84 -3.59
CA GLY A 16 -0.24 3.01 -3.86
C GLY A 16 -1.07 4.28 -3.92
N ASP A 17 -0.66 5.21 -4.79
CA ASP A 17 -1.26 6.54 -4.86
C ASP A 17 -1.69 6.91 -6.30
N GLU A 18 -2.56 7.92 -6.40
CA GLU A 18 -2.90 8.64 -7.64
C GLU A 18 -3.37 7.75 -8.80
N MET A 19 -2.97 8.10 -10.04
CA MET A 19 -3.34 7.38 -11.25
C MET A 19 -2.79 5.96 -11.34
N ALA A 20 -1.67 5.69 -10.64
CA ALA A 20 -1.15 4.34 -10.53
C ALA A 20 -2.13 3.45 -9.75
N GLN A 21 -2.76 3.97 -8.69
CA GLN A 21 -3.78 3.23 -7.92
C GLN A 21 -5.03 2.93 -8.76
N VAL A 22 -5.58 3.94 -9.43
CA VAL A 22 -6.74 3.75 -10.32
C VAL A 22 -6.47 2.72 -11.43
N SER A 23 -5.27 2.76 -12.04
CA SER A 23 -4.90 1.80 -13.08
C SER A 23 -4.71 0.39 -12.51
N PHE A 24 -4.11 0.30 -11.33
CA PHE A 24 -3.85 -0.97 -10.66
C PHE A 24 -5.15 -1.70 -10.28
N ASP A 25 -6.16 -0.97 -9.77
CA ASP A 25 -7.46 -1.55 -9.43
C ASP A 25 -8.15 -2.15 -10.66
N ARG A 26 -8.07 -1.47 -11.81
CA ARG A 26 -8.58 -1.99 -13.09
C ARG A 26 -7.83 -3.25 -13.54
N VAL A 27 -6.52 -3.30 -13.32
CA VAL A 27 -5.70 -4.50 -13.63
C VAL A 27 -6.10 -5.66 -12.71
N LEU A 28 -6.26 -5.42 -11.41
CA LEU A 28 -6.71 -6.44 -10.46
C LEU A 28 -8.10 -6.97 -10.82
N GLU A 29 -9.04 -6.09 -11.14
CA GLU A 29 -10.39 -6.50 -11.55
C GLU A 29 -10.37 -7.34 -12.84
N GLN A 30 -9.73 -6.82 -13.89
CA GLN A 30 -9.74 -7.43 -15.21
C GLN A 30 -8.96 -8.74 -15.30
N PHE A 31 -7.84 -8.85 -14.58
CA PHE A 31 -6.92 -9.97 -14.74
C PHE A 31 -6.80 -10.88 -13.52
N VAL A 32 -7.19 -10.40 -12.33
CA VAL A 32 -7.10 -11.17 -11.09
C VAL A 32 -8.49 -11.62 -10.64
N THR A 33 -9.32 -10.74 -10.10
CA THR A 33 -10.56 -11.13 -9.41
C THR A 33 -11.67 -11.65 -10.35
N SER A 34 -11.68 -11.21 -11.62
CA SER A 34 -12.59 -11.77 -12.63
C SER A 34 -12.19 -13.17 -13.12
N LYS A 35 -10.93 -13.59 -12.92
CA LYS A 35 -10.39 -14.86 -13.43
C LYS A 35 -10.09 -15.88 -12.32
N LEU A 36 -9.73 -15.40 -11.15
CA LEU A 36 -9.23 -16.19 -10.03
C LEU A 36 -10.20 -16.15 -8.85
N ASP A 37 -10.37 -17.29 -8.20
CA ASP A 37 -10.91 -17.41 -6.85
C ASP A 37 -9.71 -17.41 -5.90
N ILE A 38 -9.33 -16.22 -5.44
CA ILE A 38 -8.10 -15.94 -4.69
C ILE A 38 -8.41 -15.00 -3.52
N GLN A 39 -7.77 -15.25 -2.37
CA GLN A 39 -7.79 -14.33 -1.25
C GLN A 39 -6.73 -13.23 -1.47
N LEU A 40 -7.14 -11.97 -1.39
CA LEU A 40 -6.24 -10.82 -1.39
C LEU A 40 -6.06 -10.33 0.05
N VAL A 41 -4.82 -10.08 0.45
CA VAL A 41 -4.46 -9.44 1.72
C VAL A 41 -4.01 -8.02 1.39
N GLU A 42 -4.88 -7.05 1.64
CA GLU A 42 -4.69 -5.68 1.18
C GLU A 42 -4.07 -4.81 2.26
N VAL A 43 -3.03 -4.06 1.89
CA VAL A 43 -2.37 -3.08 2.75
C VAL A 43 -2.27 -1.76 2.01
N ASP A 44 -2.86 -0.72 2.59
CA ASP A 44 -2.83 0.63 2.03
C ASP A 44 -1.51 1.34 2.37
N LEU A 45 -0.59 1.42 1.41
CA LEU A 45 0.67 2.18 1.54
C LEU A 45 0.60 3.58 0.92
N SER A 46 -0.60 4.12 0.69
CA SER A 46 -0.80 5.51 0.29
C SER A 46 -0.04 6.47 1.20
N ALA A 47 0.31 7.63 0.67
CA ALA A 47 0.92 8.70 1.44
C ALA A 47 0.05 9.10 2.63
N GLU A 48 -1.25 9.24 2.42
CA GLU A 48 -2.21 9.55 3.48
C GLU A 48 -2.16 8.50 4.60
N ASN A 49 -2.26 7.22 4.29
CA ASN A 49 -2.29 6.20 5.33
C ASN A 49 -0.94 6.05 6.05
N ARG A 50 0.18 6.23 5.34
CA ARG A 50 1.50 6.26 5.98
C ARG A 50 1.66 7.44 6.94
N LEU A 51 1.11 8.60 6.61
CA LEU A 51 1.10 9.77 7.51
C LEU A 51 0.22 9.50 8.74
N ARG A 52 -1.03 9.02 8.53
CA ARG A 52 -1.98 8.72 9.61
C ARG A 52 -1.46 7.68 10.60
N THR A 53 -0.82 6.64 10.09
CA THR A 53 -0.27 5.54 10.91
C THR A 53 1.15 5.83 11.42
N ASN A 54 1.68 7.01 11.14
CA ASN A 54 3.06 7.39 11.44
C ASN A 54 4.09 6.33 10.98
N GLY A 55 3.82 5.72 9.82
CA GLY A 55 4.62 4.69 9.18
C GLY A 55 4.44 3.26 9.72
N SER A 56 3.54 2.99 10.68
CA SER A 56 3.35 1.61 11.16
C SER A 56 2.86 0.66 10.07
N VAL A 57 2.04 1.15 9.14
CA VAL A 57 1.52 0.36 8.01
C VAL A 57 2.62 -0.23 7.12
N VAL A 58 3.80 0.40 7.08
CA VAL A 58 4.96 -0.16 6.35
C VAL A 58 5.50 -1.40 7.04
N ASN A 59 5.50 -1.44 8.38
CA ASN A 59 5.88 -2.64 9.12
C ASN A 59 4.81 -3.73 8.96
N ASP A 60 3.54 -3.36 9.03
CA ASP A 60 2.43 -4.29 8.80
C ASP A 60 2.55 -4.94 7.41
N SER A 61 2.92 -4.16 6.38
CA SER A 61 3.17 -4.70 5.04
C SER A 61 4.31 -5.72 4.98
N ILE A 62 5.38 -5.51 5.76
CA ILE A 62 6.53 -6.42 5.84
C ILE A 62 6.10 -7.72 6.51
N GLU A 63 5.34 -7.63 7.60
CA GLU A 63 4.86 -8.81 8.33
C GLU A 63 3.86 -9.63 7.51
N GLU A 64 2.96 -8.99 6.75
CA GLU A 64 2.07 -9.70 5.83
C GLU A 64 2.83 -10.35 4.67
N LEU A 65 3.84 -9.67 4.10
CA LEU A 65 4.70 -10.26 3.08
C LEU A 65 5.48 -11.47 3.61
N LYS A 66 6.01 -11.42 4.84
CA LYS A 66 6.69 -12.56 5.47
C LYS A 66 5.74 -13.71 5.73
N ARG A 67 4.52 -13.42 6.19
CA ARG A 67 3.48 -14.42 6.51
C ARG A 67 3.00 -15.16 5.25
N HIS A 68 2.77 -14.44 4.17
CA HIS A 68 2.14 -14.96 2.96
C HIS A 68 3.11 -15.26 1.81
N GLY A 69 4.35 -14.77 1.90
CA GLY A 69 5.48 -15.11 1.03
C GLY A 69 5.50 -14.39 -0.32
N VAL A 70 4.34 -14.08 -0.90
CA VAL A 70 4.24 -13.41 -2.21
C VAL A 70 3.34 -12.18 -2.12
N GLY A 71 3.80 -11.07 -2.68
CA GLY A 71 3.00 -9.88 -2.83
C GLY A 71 3.33 -9.07 -4.07
N ILE A 72 2.40 -8.19 -4.44
CA ILE A 72 2.54 -7.21 -5.51
C ILE A 72 2.45 -5.83 -4.89
N LYS A 73 3.37 -4.95 -5.27
CA LYS A 73 3.41 -3.58 -4.79
C LYS A 73 3.14 -2.59 -5.91
N ASN A 74 2.13 -1.74 -5.72
CA ASN A 74 1.87 -0.61 -6.60
C ASN A 74 2.86 0.55 -6.34
N ALA A 75 2.95 1.46 -7.31
CA ALA A 75 3.69 2.70 -7.17
C ALA A 75 2.98 3.63 -6.17
N GLY A 76 3.74 4.19 -5.24
CA GLY A 76 3.24 5.14 -4.24
C GLY A 76 4.10 6.40 -4.19
N MET A 77 3.51 7.49 -3.74
CA MET A 77 4.10 8.83 -3.71
C MET A 77 5.15 8.95 -2.60
N THR A 78 6.30 9.56 -2.90
CA THR A 78 7.21 10.03 -1.84
C THR A 78 6.92 11.50 -1.59
N VAL A 79 6.43 11.82 -0.39
CA VAL A 79 5.88 13.14 -0.08
C VAL A 79 7.01 14.16 0.01
N ASN A 80 6.99 15.16 -0.87
CA ASN A 80 7.89 16.30 -0.76
C ASN A 80 7.41 17.31 0.29
N LYS A 81 8.20 18.34 0.59
CA LYS A 81 7.87 19.31 1.65
C LYS A 81 6.55 20.04 1.40
N ALA A 82 6.29 20.49 0.18
CA ALA A 82 5.07 21.23 -0.16
C ALA A 82 3.83 20.34 -0.03
N GLN A 83 3.93 19.10 -0.54
CA GLN A 83 2.85 18.11 -0.40
C GLN A 83 2.60 17.75 1.08
N LEU A 84 3.65 17.66 1.90
CA LEU A 84 3.50 17.40 3.32
C LEU A 84 2.75 18.53 4.02
N GLU A 85 3.06 19.78 3.70
CA GLU A 85 2.33 20.95 4.22
C GLU A 85 0.85 20.91 3.83
N GLU A 86 0.54 20.53 2.59
CA GLU A 86 -0.83 20.34 2.10
C GLU A 86 -1.57 19.22 2.84
N PHE A 87 -0.93 18.06 3.02
CA PHE A 87 -1.52 16.96 3.80
C PHE A 87 -1.80 17.37 5.25
N LEU A 88 -0.85 18.02 5.91
CA LEU A 88 -1.01 18.46 7.30
C LEU A 88 -2.09 19.53 7.44
N ALA A 89 -2.26 20.42 6.46
CA ALA A 89 -3.37 21.38 6.45
C ALA A 89 -4.74 20.69 6.41
N ASN A 90 -4.82 19.53 5.75
CA ASN A 90 -6.04 18.71 5.66
C ASN A 90 -6.17 17.65 6.77
N MET A 91 -5.15 17.49 7.62
CA MET A 91 -5.09 16.51 8.71
C MET A 91 -4.66 17.20 10.01
N PRO A 92 -5.52 18.04 10.62
CA PRO A 92 -5.16 18.87 11.78
C PRO A 92 -4.77 18.06 13.03
N GLU A 93 -5.12 16.77 13.08
CA GLU A 93 -4.72 15.83 14.12
C GLU A 93 -3.25 15.41 14.04
N LEU A 94 -2.57 15.65 12.91
CA LEU A 94 -1.18 15.26 12.70
C LEU A 94 -0.23 16.42 12.99
N SER A 95 0.82 16.14 13.77
CA SER A 95 1.92 17.08 13.99
C SER A 95 3.12 16.69 13.14
N GLY A 96 3.52 17.54 12.21
CA GLY A 96 4.64 17.28 11.30
C GLY A 96 5.97 16.99 12.01
N THR A 97 6.20 17.55 13.19
CA THR A 97 7.41 17.31 14.00
C THR A 97 7.41 15.96 14.72
N ALA A 98 6.24 15.33 14.87
CA ALA A 98 6.10 14.00 15.47
C ALA A 98 6.14 12.85 14.44
N LEU A 99 6.20 13.18 13.15
CA LEU A 99 6.22 12.18 12.08
C LEU A 99 7.59 11.50 11.97
N LYS A 100 7.57 10.17 11.99
CA LYS A 100 8.74 9.31 11.77
C LYS A 100 9.16 9.37 10.30
N PRO A 101 10.45 9.12 10.00
CA PRO A 101 10.91 9.04 8.62
C PRO A 101 10.14 8.02 7.75
N LEU A 102 9.63 6.95 8.35
CA LEU A 102 8.89 5.90 7.65
C LEU A 102 7.49 6.36 7.18
N ALA A 103 6.95 7.41 7.79
CA ALA A 103 5.69 8.02 7.38
C ALA A 103 5.85 8.86 6.11
N THR A 104 6.97 9.58 5.98
CA THR A 104 7.15 10.61 4.94
C THR A 104 8.07 10.17 3.80
N LYS A 105 9.06 9.31 4.06
CA LYS A 105 10.00 8.82 3.06
C LYS A 105 9.47 7.60 2.30
N SER A 106 10.15 7.24 1.22
CA SER A 106 9.82 6.06 0.43
C SER A 106 9.84 4.78 1.27
N PRO A 107 8.76 3.97 1.26
CA PRO A 107 8.72 2.70 2.00
C PRO A 107 9.53 1.59 1.32
N ASN A 108 9.91 1.75 0.04
CA ASN A 108 10.55 0.71 -0.76
C ASN A 108 11.84 0.16 -0.13
N GLY A 109 12.66 1.04 0.46
CA GLY A 109 13.90 0.63 1.11
C GLY A 109 13.67 -0.22 2.37
N ALA A 110 12.66 0.13 3.16
CA ALA A 110 12.29 -0.64 4.35
C ALA A 110 11.75 -2.02 3.96
N ILE A 111 10.82 -2.06 2.99
CA ILE A 111 10.21 -3.30 2.51
C ILE A 111 11.24 -4.25 1.89
N ARG A 112 12.24 -3.75 1.16
CA ARG A 112 13.31 -4.60 0.59
C ARG A 112 14.26 -5.17 1.64
N LYS A 113 14.40 -4.50 2.78
CA LYS A 113 15.30 -4.89 3.86
C LYS A 113 14.65 -5.88 4.83
N GLY A 114 13.35 -5.68 5.10
CA GLY A 114 12.55 -6.50 5.99
C GLY A 114 12.20 -7.85 5.37
#